data_AF-A0AAV5JCS6-F1
#
_entry.id   AF-A0AAV5JCS6-F1
#
_cell.length_a   1.000
_cell.length_b   1.000
_cell.length_c   1.000
_cell.angle_alpha   90.00
_cell.angle_beta   90.00
_cell.angle_gamma   90.00
#
_symmetry.space_group_name_H-M   'P 1'
#
loop_
_entity.id
_entity.type
_entity.pdbx_description
1 polymer ?
#
loop_
_entity_poly.entity_id
_entity_poly.type
_entity_poly.pdbx_seq_one_letter_code
_entity_poly.pdbx_strand_id
1 'polypeptide(L)'
;MDLRGHGKSSTENDLNLSIETMCNDVLAVVKALYGDSPPAIVLVGHSMGGSVAVHVAAKKALPSVAGLVVIDVVEGTAMASLIHMQKLLSNRMQHFLSVEKAIEWSVKGGSLRNIDSARVSIPSTLKYDDSRKCYVHRARLEETEQYWRGWYG
;
A
#
# COMPACT_ATOMS: atom_id res chain seq x y z
N MET A 1 -9.11 1.99 3.52
CA MET A 1 -9.32 1.91 2.06
C MET A 1 -8.23 1.01 1.50
N ASP A 2 -8.60 0.01 0.70
CA ASP A 2 -7.62 -0.76 -0.08
C ASP A 2 -7.25 0.06 -1.32
N LEU A 3 -5.96 0.38 -1.50
CA LEU A 3 -5.48 1.07 -2.70
C LEU A 3 -5.43 0.10 -3.89
N ARG A 4 -5.35 0.65 -5.12
CA ARG A 4 -5.18 -0.17 -6.33
C ARG A 4 -4.02 -1.16 -6.20
N GLY A 5 -4.16 -2.35 -6.79
CA GLY A 5 -3.17 -3.42 -6.66
C GLY A 5 -3.01 -4.01 -5.24
N HIS A 6 -3.82 -3.58 -4.27
CA HIS A 6 -3.77 -4.04 -2.88
C HIS A 6 -5.14 -4.52 -2.39
N GLY A 7 -5.13 -5.44 -1.42
CA GLY A 7 -6.33 -5.95 -0.77
C GLY A 7 -7.37 -6.48 -1.76
N LYS A 8 -8.61 -6.01 -1.66
CA LYS A 8 -9.72 -6.43 -2.53
C LYS A 8 -10.03 -5.45 -3.66
N SER A 9 -9.28 -4.36 -3.78
CA SER A 9 -9.45 -3.41 -4.89
C SER A 9 -9.00 -4.02 -6.21
N SER A 10 -9.74 -3.75 -7.27
CA SER A 10 -9.43 -4.18 -8.63
C SER A 10 -9.64 -2.99 -9.57
N THR A 11 -8.68 -2.79 -10.47
CA THR A 11 -8.71 -1.75 -11.49
C THR A 11 -8.34 -2.32 -12.85
N GLU A 12 -8.51 -1.55 -13.93
CA GLU A 12 -8.09 -1.97 -15.28
C GLU A 12 -6.58 -2.21 -15.38
N ASN A 13 -5.79 -1.46 -14.59
CA ASN A 13 -4.33 -1.60 -14.53
C ASN A 13 -3.83 -1.44 -13.09
N ASP A 14 -3.75 -2.57 -12.38
CA ASP A 14 -3.28 -2.62 -10.99
C ASP A 14 -1.78 -2.35 -10.84
N LEU A 15 -1.00 -2.34 -11.93
CA LEU A 15 0.43 -2.03 -11.91
C LEU A 15 0.72 -0.54 -12.04
N ASN A 16 -0.23 0.28 -12.53
CA ASN A 16 -0.06 1.73 -12.58
C ASN A 16 -0.21 2.34 -11.18
N LEU A 17 0.85 2.24 -10.38
CA LEU A 17 0.95 2.86 -9.06
C LEU A 17 1.62 4.25 -9.15
N SER A 18 1.42 5.01 -10.22
CA SER A 18 1.90 6.40 -10.24
C SER A 18 1.21 7.22 -9.15
N ILE A 19 1.93 8.18 -8.56
CA ILE A 19 1.39 9.00 -7.48
C ILE A 19 0.11 9.73 -7.90
N GLU A 20 0.06 10.20 -9.14
CA GLU A 20 -1.10 10.87 -9.71
C GLU A 20 -2.31 9.94 -9.75
N THR A 21 -2.13 8.72 -10.25
CA THR A 21 -3.22 7.75 -10.38
C THR A 21 -3.75 7.35 -9.00
N MET A 22 -2.86 7.04 -8.05
CA MET A 22 -3.28 6.71 -6.68
C MET A 22 -4.01 7.86 -5.98
N CYS A 23 -3.57 9.11 -6.19
CA CYS A 23 -4.29 10.27 -5.66
C CYS A 23 -5.69 10.39 -6.28
N ASN A 24 -5.80 10.17 -7.59
CA ASN A 24 -7.08 10.25 -8.29
C ASN A 24 -8.05 9.16 -7.82
N ASP A 25 -7.56 7.96 -7.47
CA ASP A 25 -8.40 6.92 -6.86
C ASP A 25 -8.98 7.36 -5.52
N VAL A 26 -8.15 7.97 -4.65
CA VAL A 26 -8.63 8.48 -3.35
C VAL A 26 -9.72 9.53 -3.56
N LEU A 27 -9.50 10.47 -4.48
CA LEU A 27 -10.50 11.49 -4.84
C LEU A 27 -11.79 10.85 -5.37
N ALA A 28 -11.67 9.87 -6.27
CA ALA A 28 -12.81 9.16 -6.85
C ALA A 28 -13.61 8.41 -5.78
N VAL A 29 -12.95 7.74 -4.84
CA VAL A 29 -13.62 7.03 -3.74
C VAL A 29 -14.32 8.00 -2.80
N VAL A 30 -13.69 9.12 -2.41
CA VAL A 30 -14.35 10.12 -1.56
C VAL A 30 -15.56 10.72 -2.27
N LYS A 31 -15.43 11.03 -3.57
CA LYS A 31 -16.54 11.54 -4.40
C LYS A 31 -17.67 10.52 -4.51
N ALA A 32 -17.37 9.24 -4.68
CA ALA A 32 -18.37 8.18 -4.75
C ALA A 32 -19.11 7.98 -3.42
N LEU A 33 -18.42 8.14 -2.29
CA LEU A 33 -19.00 7.95 -0.95
C LEU A 33 -19.84 9.16 -0.49
N TYR A 34 -19.40 10.38 -0.80
CA TYR A 34 -19.97 11.59 -0.19
C TYR A 34 -20.40 12.68 -1.18
N GLY A 35 -20.24 12.46 -2.49
CA GLY A 35 -20.63 13.43 -3.50
C GLY A 35 -19.87 14.76 -3.39
N ASP A 36 -20.59 15.88 -3.52
CA ASP A 36 -20.03 17.24 -3.45
C ASP A 36 -19.90 17.80 -2.03
N SER A 37 -20.33 17.04 -1.01
CA SER A 37 -20.33 17.50 0.39
C SER A 37 -19.68 16.49 1.31
N PRO A 38 -18.39 16.16 1.11
CA PRO A 38 -17.66 15.30 2.01
C PRO A 38 -17.59 15.89 3.43
N PRO A 39 -17.68 15.06 4.48
CA PRO A 39 -17.48 15.52 5.85
C PRO A 39 -16.02 15.94 6.05
N ALA A 40 -15.71 16.49 7.23
CA ALA A 40 -14.32 16.70 7.64
C ALA A 40 -13.54 15.37 7.61
N ILE A 41 -12.44 15.33 6.85
CA ILE A 41 -11.64 14.12 6.63
C ILE A 41 -10.25 14.32 7.22
N VAL A 42 -9.78 13.35 8.00
CA VAL A 42 -8.37 13.26 8.40
C VAL A 42 -7.72 12.17 7.55
N LEU A 43 -6.70 12.56 6.78
CA LEU A 43 -5.91 11.62 5.98
C LEU A 43 -4.84 11.00 6.87
N VAL A 44 -4.80 9.66 6.93
CA VAL A 44 -3.78 8.92 7.68
C VAL A 44 -3.13 7.93 6.72
N GLY A 45 -1.82 8.06 6.53
CA GLY A 45 -1.06 7.23 5.60
C GLY A 45 0.24 6.70 6.21
N HIS A 46 0.56 5.44 5.90
CA HIS A 46 1.80 4.78 6.30
C HIS A 46 2.64 4.46 5.06
N SER A 47 3.95 4.71 5.12
CA SER A 47 4.90 4.42 4.02
C SER A 47 4.38 4.98 2.67
N MET A 48 4.22 4.14 1.64
CA MET A 48 3.61 4.53 0.35
C MET A 48 2.26 5.26 0.52
N GLY A 49 1.40 4.80 1.43
CA GLY A 49 0.12 5.45 1.71
C GLY A 49 0.27 6.84 2.36
N GLY A 50 1.38 7.08 3.06
CA GLY A 50 1.75 8.39 3.60
C GLY A 50 2.08 9.39 2.49
N SER A 51 2.87 8.96 1.51
CA SER A 51 3.09 9.74 0.28
C SER A 51 1.76 10.10 -0.39
N VAL A 52 0.90 9.11 -0.67
CA VAL A 52 -0.41 9.36 -1.30
C VAL A 52 -1.22 10.38 -0.49
N ALA A 53 -1.27 10.25 0.84
CA ALA A 53 -1.98 11.18 1.70
C ALA A 53 -1.44 12.62 1.61
N VAL A 54 -0.12 12.79 1.58
CA VAL A 54 0.54 14.11 1.39
C VAL A 54 0.16 14.70 0.04
N HIS A 55 0.28 13.94 -1.05
CA HIS A 55 -0.02 14.46 -2.39
C HIS A 55 -1.51 14.76 -2.57
N VAL A 56 -2.42 13.95 -2.01
CA VAL A 56 -3.87 14.26 -2.00
C VAL A 56 -4.16 15.57 -1.27
N ALA A 57 -3.56 15.78 -0.09
CA ALA A 57 -3.70 17.03 0.66
C ALA A 57 -3.13 18.22 -0.11
N ALA A 58 -1.95 18.06 -0.71
CA ALA A 58 -1.26 19.10 -1.47
C ALA A 58 -2.01 19.52 -2.75
N LYS A 59 -2.72 18.59 -3.41
CA LYS A 59 -3.59 18.88 -4.57
C LYS A 59 -4.73 19.85 -4.23
N LYS A 60 -5.13 19.98 -2.96
CA LYS A 60 -6.26 20.80 -2.50
C LYS A 60 -7.60 20.51 -3.20
N ALA A 61 -7.71 19.35 -3.85
CA ALA A 61 -8.92 18.89 -4.53
C ALA A 61 -10.00 18.36 -3.54
N LEU A 62 -9.64 18.18 -2.27
CA LEU A 62 -10.53 17.85 -1.16
C LEU A 62 -10.50 18.98 -0.12
N PRO A 63 -11.33 20.01 -0.26
CA PRO A 63 -11.37 21.12 0.69
C PRO A 63 -11.76 20.70 2.11
N SER A 64 -12.41 19.54 2.27
CA SER A 64 -12.83 19.01 3.57
C SER A 64 -11.72 18.29 4.35
N VAL A 65 -10.48 18.25 3.85
CA VAL A 65 -9.34 17.71 4.61
C VAL A 65 -9.09 18.60 5.82
N ALA A 66 -9.38 18.07 7.00
CA ALA A 66 -9.22 18.73 8.29
C ALA A 66 -7.88 18.38 8.98
N GLY A 67 -7.18 17.35 8.51
CA GLY A 67 -5.89 16.95 9.06
C GLY A 67 -5.16 15.94 8.20
N LEU A 68 -3.84 15.85 8.41
CA LEU A 68 -2.94 14.91 7.76
C LEU A 68 -2.00 14.29 8.79
N VAL A 69 -1.94 12.96 8.79
CA VAL A 69 -1.03 12.15 9.62
C VAL A 69 -0.24 11.23 8.71
N VAL A 70 1.08 11.30 8.85
CA VAL A 70 2.01 10.48 8.06
C VAL A 70 2.84 9.65 9.02
N ILE A 71 2.86 8.34 8.79
CA ILE A 71 3.56 7.36 9.63
C ILE A 71 4.70 6.77 8.82
N ASP A 72 5.91 6.89 9.36
CA ASP A 72 7.13 6.25 8.83
C ASP A 72 7.47 6.64 7.38
N VAL A 73 7.31 7.95 7.06
CA VAL A 73 7.78 8.55 5.80
C VAL A 73 8.65 9.75 6.12
N VAL A 74 9.90 9.71 5.68
CA VAL A 74 10.82 10.86 5.69
C VAL A 74 11.51 10.90 4.33
N GLU A 75 11.26 11.94 3.54
CA GLU A 75 11.71 12.08 2.14
C GLU A 75 13.19 11.71 1.93
N GLY A 76 14.08 12.26 2.75
CA GLY A 76 15.53 12.02 2.67
C GLY A 76 15.97 10.60 3.02
N THR A 77 15.30 9.93 3.96
CA THR A 77 15.63 8.54 4.33
C THR A 77 14.89 7.54 3.45
N ALA A 78 13.69 7.87 2.96
CA ALA A 78 12.90 7.04 2.05
C ALA A 78 13.64 6.85 0.73
N MET A 79 14.19 7.93 0.16
CA MET A 79 14.95 7.86 -1.08
C MET A 79 16.22 7.00 -0.96
N ALA A 80 16.96 7.14 0.14
CA ALA A 80 18.11 6.28 0.44
C ALA A 80 17.70 4.82 0.73
N SER A 81 16.49 4.60 1.23
CA SER A 81 15.93 3.27 1.55
C SER A 81 15.36 2.55 0.33
N LEU A 82 15.08 3.23 -0.80
CA LEU A 82 14.60 2.57 -2.02
C LEU A 82 15.60 1.52 -2.54
N ILE A 83 16.90 1.81 -2.46
CA ILE A 83 17.98 0.87 -2.81
C ILE A 83 17.90 -0.38 -1.92
N HIS A 84 17.58 -0.19 -0.64
CA HIS A 84 17.41 -1.30 0.30
C HIS A 84 16.11 -2.06 0.06
N MET A 85 15.06 -1.41 -0.45
CA MET A 85 13.77 -2.03 -0.74
C MET A 85 13.88 -3.11 -1.81
N GLN A 86 14.63 -2.88 -2.88
CA GLN A 86 14.91 -3.93 -3.89
C GLN A 86 15.56 -5.17 -3.26
N LYS A 87 16.55 -4.97 -2.39
CA LYS A 87 17.23 -6.06 -1.67
C LYS A 87 16.31 -6.77 -0.68
N LEU A 88 15.38 -6.07 -0.05
CA LEU A 88 14.38 -6.67 0.84
C LEU A 88 13.38 -7.52 0.03
N LEU A 89 12.91 -7.01 -1.11
CA LEU A 89 11.97 -7.73 -1.97
C LEU A 89 12.60 -8.95 -2.63
N SER A 90 13.88 -8.91 -2.99
CA SER A 90 14.58 -10.07 -3.55
C SER A 90 14.78 -11.19 -2.53
N ASN A 91 15.00 -10.85 -1.25
CA ASN A 91 15.16 -11.82 -0.17
C ASN A 91 13.83 -12.29 0.45
N ARG A 92 12.69 -11.71 0.07
CA ARG A 92 11.39 -12.08 0.63
C ARG A 92 11.01 -13.50 0.20
N MET A 93 10.24 -14.18 1.04
CA MET A 93 9.64 -15.45 0.66
C MET A 93 8.67 -15.24 -0.50
N GLN A 94 8.91 -15.93 -1.63
CA GLN A 94 8.19 -15.70 -2.89
C GLN A 94 6.84 -16.40 -2.96
N HIS A 95 6.67 -17.49 -2.20
CA HIS A 95 5.44 -18.26 -2.16
C HIS A 95 5.24 -18.93 -0.79
N PHE A 96 3.99 -19.20 -0.45
CA PHE A 96 3.59 -19.89 0.77
C PHE A 96 2.63 -21.04 0.45
N LEU A 97 2.76 -22.15 1.17
CA LEU A 97 1.88 -23.31 0.99
C LEU A 97 0.47 -23.07 1.56
N SER A 98 0.36 -22.21 2.58
CA SER A 98 -0.91 -21.82 3.19
C SER A 98 -0.81 -20.42 3.77
N VAL A 99 -1.98 -19.83 4.06
CA VAL A 99 -2.06 -18.51 4.72
C VAL A 99 -1.46 -18.56 6.12
N GLU A 100 -1.64 -19.65 6.85
CA GLU A 100 -1.07 -19.85 8.20
C GLU A 100 0.46 -19.82 8.15
N LYS A 101 1.06 -20.41 7.11
CA LYS A 101 2.52 -20.37 6.91
C LYS A 101 3.03 -18.97 6.60
N ALA A 102 2.26 -18.18 5.85
CA ALA A 102 2.60 -16.77 5.64
C ALA A 102 2.52 -15.97 6.95
N ILE A 103 1.47 -16.16 7.75
CA ILE A 103 1.32 -15.51 9.07
C ILE A 103 2.49 -15.89 9.98
N GLU A 104 2.80 -17.19 10.08
CA GLU A 104 3.92 -17.70 10.87
C GLU A 104 5.25 -17.06 10.45
N TRP A 105 5.52 -16.99 9.14
CA TRP A 105 6.73 -16.39 8.61
C TRP A 105 6.80 -14.88 8.91
N SER A 106 5.71 -14.15 8.74
CA SER A 106 5.66 -12.70 9.01
C SER A 106 5.92 -12.36 10.48
N VAL A 107 5.49 -13.22 11.41
CA VAL A 107 5.75 -13.04 12.84
C VAL A 107 7.18 -13.46 13.20
N LYS A 108 7.61 -14.66 12.78
CA LYS A 108 8.96 -15.19 13.10
C LYS A 108 10.08 -14.38 12.46
N GLY A 109 9.86 -13.85 11.25
CA GLY A 109 10.80 -12.99 10.54
C GLY A 109 10.96 -11.60 11.14
N GLY A 110 10.20 -11.26 12.19
CA GLY A 110 10.31 -9.99 12.90
C GLY A 110 9.63 -8.80 12.21
N SER A 111 8.99 -9.01 11.05
CA SER A 111 8.27 -7.96 10.32
C SER A 111 6.99 -7.53 11.04
N LEU A 112 6.29 -8.46 11.70
CA LEU A 112 5.13 -8.18 12.55
C LEU A 112 5.37 -8.73 13.95
N ARG A 113 5.25 -7.87 14.97
CA ARG A 113 5.38 -8.28 16.38
C ARG A 113 4.05 -8.69 17.01
N ASN A 114 2.94 -8.18 16.48
CA ASN A 114 1.60 -8.46 16.97
C ASN A 114 0.96 -9.59 16.16
N ILE A 115 0.75 -10.73 16.81
CA ILE A 115 0.19 -11.94 16.20
C ILE A 115 -1.27 -11.73 15.77
N ASP A 116 -2.07 -11.05 16.58
CA ASP A 116 -3.48 -10.80 16.27
C ASP A 116 -3.60 -9.89 15.04
N SER A 117 -2.75 -8.85 14.96
CA SER A 117 -2.66 -8.02 13.76
C SER A 117 -2.24 -8.84 12.55
N ALA A 118 -1.26 -9.74 12.66
CA ALA A 118 -0.78 -10.56 11.55
C ALA A 118 -1.87 -11.49 11.01
N ARG A 119 -2.66 -12.10 11.91
CA ARG A 119 -3.79 -12.99 11.53
C ARG A 119 -4.86 -12.26 10.72
N VAL A 120 -5.04 -10.97 10.96
CA VAL A 120 -6.03 -10.14 10.26
C VAL A 120 -5.46 -9.53 8.98
N SER A 121 -4.21 -9.04 8.99
CA SER A 121 -3.65 -8.26 7.89
C SER A 121 -2.95 -9.08 6.81
N ILE A 122 -2.28 -10.18 7.14
CA ILE A 122 -1.53 -10.98 6.16
C ILE A 122 -2.43 -11.64 5.09
N PRO A 123 -3.62 -12.19 5.39
CA PRO A 123 -4.43 -12.83 4.36
C PRO A 123 -4.77 -11.94 3.17
N SER A 124 -4.97 -10.63 3.39
CA SER A 124 -5.32 -9.69 2.32
C SER A 124 -4.13 -9.29 1.45
N THR A 125 -2.89 -9.52 1.90
CA THR A 125 -1.67 -9.27 1.11
C THR A 125 -1.35 -10.43 0.16
N LEU A 126 -2.10 -11.52 0.22
CA LEU A 126 -1.88 -12.73 -0.57
C LEU A 126 -2.96 -12.95 -1.63
N LYS A 127 -2.59 -13.74 -2.64
CA LYS A 127 -3.45 -14.27 -3.69
C LYS A 127 -3.08 -15.74 -3.89
N TYR A 128 -4.09 -16.59 -4.08
CA TYR A 128 -3.86 -17.97 -4.49
C TYR A 128 -3.54 -18.03 -5.98
N ASP A 129 -2.51 -18.78 -6.34
CA ASP A 129 -2.10 -19.10 -7.71
C ASP A 129 -2.46 -20.56 -8.00
N ASP A 130 -3.55 -20.77 -8.74
CA ASP A 130 -4.04 -22.10 -9.10
C ASP A 130 -3.03 -22.92 -9.91
N SER A 131 -2.20 -22.26 -10.73
CA SER A 131 -1.22 -22.92 -11.58
C SER A 131 -0.06 -23.51 -10.76
N ARG A 132 0.35 -22.78 -9.71
CA ARG A 132 1.46 -23.17 -8.82
C ARG A 132 0.98 -23.87 -7.55
N LYS A 133 -0.34 -23.90 -7.31
CA LYS A 133 -0.99 -24.42 -6.10
C LYS A 133 -0.39 -23.85 -4.81
N CYS A 134 -0.16 -22.55 -4.80
CA CYS A 134 0.44 -21.84 -3.66
C CYS A 134 -0.08 -20.41 -3.55
N TYR A 135 0.19 -19.78 -2.41
CA TYR A 135 -0.09 -18.36 -2.20
C TYR A 135 1.12 -17.52 -2.59
N VAL A 136 0.88 -16.46 -3.34
CA VAL A 136 1.87 -15.45 -3.73
C VAL A 136 1.45 -14.07 -3.20
N HIS A 137 2.40 -13.15 -3.13
CA HIS A 137 2.09 -11.76 -2.79
C HIS A 137 1.16 -11.16 -3.85
N ARG A 138 0.08 -10.53 -3.39
CA ARG A 138 -0.90 -9.85 -4.24
C ARG A 138 -0.28 -8.65 -4.93
N ALA A 139 0.42 -7.82 -4.17
CA ALA A 139 1.11 -6.65 -4.70
C ALA A 139 2.47 -7.07 -5.28
N ARG A 140 2.64 -6.87 -6.59
CA ARG A 140 3.89 -7.11 -7.31
C ARG A 140 4.80 -5.88 -7.20
N LEU A 141 5.20 -5.54 -5.99
CA LEU A 141 5.91 -4.30 -5.68
C LEU A 141 7.16 -4.09 -6.55
N GLU A 142 7.89 -5.16 -6.85
CA GLU A 142 9.06 -5.16 -7.73
C GLU A 142 8.79 -4.57 -9.13
N GLU A 143 7.57 -4.72 -9.66
CA GLU A 143 7.18 -4.18 -10.97
C GLU A 143 6.74 -2.72 -10.92
N THR A 144 6.67 -2.16 -9.72
CA THR A 144 6.21 -0.78 -9.49
C THR A 144 7.38 0.16 -9.20
N GLU A 145 8.62 -0.34 -9.27
CA GLU A 145 9.85 0.40 -8.94
C GLU A 145 9.96 1.74 -9.67
N GLN A 146 9.56 1.77 -10.95
CA GLN A 146 9.56 2.97 -11.77
C GLN A 146 8.76 4.14 -11.17
N TYR A 147 7.80 3.87 -10.27
CA TYR A 147 6.99 4.89 -9.61
C TYR A 147 7.54 5.33 -8.25
N TRP A 148 8.41 4.54 -7.62
CA TRP A 148 8.82 4.77 -6.23
C TRP A 148 9.48 6.13 -6.03
N ARG A 149 10.29 6.58 -7.00
CA ARG A 149 10.89 7.92 -6.94
C ARG A 149 9.85 9.03 -6.94
N GLY A 150 8.79 8.88 -7.74
CA GLY A 150 7.69 9.84 -7.82
C GLY A 150 6.76 9.82 -6.61
N TRP A 151 6.86 8.84 -5.72
CA TRP A 151 6.13 8.85 -4.45
C TRP A 151 6.80 9.75 -3.41
N TYR A 152 8.11 9.93 -3.48
CA TYR A 152 8.87 10.62 -2.44
C TYR A 152 9.59 11.87 -2.97
N GLY A 153 9.06 12.49 -4.03
CA GLY A 153 9.63 13.69 -4.64
C GLY A 153 8.58 14.67 -5.13
#